data_AF-A0A838TVK9-F1
#
_entry.id   AF-A0A838TVK9-F1
#
_cell.length_a   1.000
_cell.length_b   1.000
_cell.length_c   1.000
_cell.angle_alpha   90.00
_cell.angle_beta   90.00
_cell.angle_gamma   90.00
#
_symmetry.space_group_name_H-M   'P 1'
#
loop_
_entity.id
_entity.type
_entity.pdbx_description
1 polymer ?
#
loop_
_entity_poly.entity_id
_entity_poly.type
_entity_poly.pdbx_seq_one_letter_code
_entity_poly.pdbx_strand_id
1 'polypeptide(L)'
;MISKKLKTITHVALIVIYLHGLEEIITGFYHNDSTMAFLGNYFNASASQFYWVSHVIWWVSLPILFIAVLKIKKLFWLMVVFGSVFFIEIHHVVKALFSMTYYPGMITAIIYPFIGFFYWRELINNFKKRKI
;
A
#
# COMPACT_ATOMS: atom_id res chain seq x y z
N MET A 1 -9.08 -16.20 14.86
CA MET A 1 -9.61 -14.84 14.57
C MET A 1 -8.41 -13.89 14.50
N ILE A 2 -8.50 -12.76 13.80
CA ILE A 2 -7.40 -11.77 13.77
C ILE A 2 -7.39 -10.99 15.09
N SER A 3 -6.20 -10.75 15.67
CA SER A 3 -6.06 -9.98 16.91
C SER A 3 -6.61 -8.56 16.76
N LYS A 4 -7.17 -8.00 17.84
CA LYS A 4 -7.65 -6.60 17.86
C LYS A 4 -6.54 -5.64 17.44
N LYS A 5 -5.30 -5.91 17.86
CA LYS A 5 -4.12 -5.14 17.50
C LYS A 5 -3.84 -5.15 15.99
N LEU A 6 -3.85 -6.31 15.34
CA LEU A 6 -3.66 -6.37 13.89
C LEU A 6 -4.77 -5.62 13.15
N LYS A 7 -6.02 -5.74 13.60
CA LYS A 7 -7.15 -4.98 13.02
C LYS A 7 -6.91 -3.47 13.10
N THR A 8 -6.49 -2.97 14.26
CA THR A 8 -6.18 -1.55 14.45
C THR A 8 -5.04 -1.11 13.54
N ILE A 9 -3.95 -1.87 13.47
CA ILE A 9 -2.81 -1.53 12.60
C ILE A 9 -3.25 -1.49 11.13
N THR A 10 -4.02 -2.47 10.66
CA THR A 10 -4.52 -2.47 9.28
C THR A 10 -5.45 -1.29 9.00
N HIS A 11 -6.27 -0.87 9.98
CA HIS A 11 -7.14 0.28 9.81
C HIS A 11 -6.35 1.60 9.70
N VAL A 12 -5.35 1.78 10.56
CA VAL A 12 -4.41 2.91 10.46
C VAL A 12 -3.66 2.89 9.14
N ALA A 13 -3.18 1.72 8.71
CA ALA A 13 -2.53 1.55 7.41
C ALA A 13 -3.44 1.96 6.25
N LEU A 14 -4.71 1.56 6.28
CA LEU A 14 -5.69 1.94 5.26
C LEU A 14 -5.81 3.46 5.16
N ILE A 15 -5.93 4.16 6.29
CA ILE A 15 -5.98 5.64 6.32
C ILE A 15 -4.72 6.25 5.71
N VAL A 16 -3.54 5.74 6.08
CA VAL A 16 -2.26 6.23 5.52
C VAL A 16 -2.18 5.98 4.01
N ILE A 17 -2.69 4.86 3.51
CA ILE A 17 -2.74 4.58 2.06
C ILE A 17 -3.59 5.60 1.31
N TYR A 18 -4.75 5.99 1.86
CA TYR A 18 -5.55 7.05 1.25
C TYR A 18 -4.87 8.41 1.28
N LEU A 19 -4.25 8.77 2.42
CA LEU A 19 -3.48 10.01 2.51
C LEU A 19 -2.31 10.03 1.54
N HIS A 20 -1.66 8.89 1.34
CA HIS A 20 -0.58 8.74 0.37
C HIS A 20 -1.08 8.94 -1.06
N GLY A 21 -2.14 8.23 -1.47
CA GLY A 21 -2.70 8.44 -2.81
C GLY A 21 -3.18 9.89 -3.03
N LEU A 22 -3.70 10.56 -1.99
CA LEU A 22 -4.02 11.99 -2.08
C LEU A 22 -2.78 12.86 -2.31
N GLU A 23 -1.67 12.59 -1.60
CA GLU A 23 -0.39 13.27 -1.84
C GLU A 23 0.05 13.07 -3.29
N GLU A 24 0.04 11.83 -3.79
CA GLU A 24 0.42 11.49 -5.17
C GLU A 24 -0.44 12.21 -6.22
N ILE A 25 -1.75 12.32 -5.99
CA ILE A 25 -2.68 13.06 -6.88
C ILE A 25 -2.28 14.55 -6.90
N ILE A 26 -2.13 15.15 -5.72
CA ILE A 26 -1.82 16.58 -5.57
C ILE A 26 -0.46 16.92 -6.20
N THR A 27 0.50 16.01 -6.09
CA THR A 27 1.89 16.23 -6.53
C THR A 27 2.19 15.67 -7.91
N GLY A 28 1.19 15.09 -8.59
CA GLY A 28 1.29 14.66 -9.98
C GLY A 28 2.21 13.47 -10.21
N PHE A 29 2.16 12.45 -9.34
CA PHE A 29 3.03 11.26 -9.41
C PHE A 29 3.10 10.62 -10.81
N TYR A 30 1.97 10.52 -11.51
CA TYR A 30 1.89 9.92 -12.84
C TYR A 30 2.69 10.65 -13.94
N HIS A 31 3.14 11.88 -13.70
CA HIS A 31 4.05 12.59 -14.61
C HIS A 31 5.51 12.16 -14.44
N ASN A 32 5.89 11.67 -13.26
CA ASN A 32 7.28 11.47 -12.87
C ASN A 32 7.63 9.99 -12.69
N ASP A 33 6.65 9.10 -12.56
CA ASP A 33 6.89 7.70 -12.23
C ASP A 33 7.10 6.78 -13.45
N SER A 34 8.28 6.18 -13.49
CA SER A 34 8.69 5.22 -14.51
C SER A 34 7.85 3.94 -14.52
N THR A 35 7.28 3.53 -13.38
CA THR A 35 6.43 2.32 -13.29
C THR A 35 5.09 2.57 -13.95
N MET A 36 4.48 3.73 -13.72
CA MET A 36 3.25 4.15 -14.39
C MET A 36 3.46 4.27 -15.91
N ALA A 37 4.60 4.82 -16.34
CA ALA A 37 4.94 4.87 -17.77
C ALA A 37 5.14 3.47 -18.38
N PHE A 38 5.90 2.59 -17.71
CA PHE A 38 6.14 1.23 -18.18
C PHE A 38 4.86 0.40 -18.29
N LEU A 39 4.04 0.39 -17.22
CA LEU A 39 2.80 -0.37 -17.20
C LEU A 39 1.75 0.22 -18.13
N GLY A 40 1.67 1.55 -18.22
CA GLY A 40 0.83 2.22 -19.22
C GLY A 40 1.16 1.71 -20.63
N ASN A 41 2.44 1.78 -21.02
CA ASN A 41 2.89 1.30 -22.33
C ASN A 41 2.57 -0.19 -22.55
N TYR A 42 2.77 -1.05 -21.53
CA TYR A 42 2.44 -2.47 -21.61
C TYR A 42 0.95 -2.72 -21.90
N PHE A 43 0.07 -1.87 -21.39
CA PHE A 43 -1.38 -1.95 -21.61
C PHE A 43 -1.89 -1.03 -22.73
N ASN A 44 -1.03 -0.47 -23.57
CA ASN A 44 -1.39 0.51 -24.61
C ASN A 44 -2.17 1.72 -24.07
N ALA A 45 -1.78 2.21 -22.89
CA ALA A 45 -2.36 3.36 -22.21
C ALA A 45 -1.29 4.40 -21.86
N SER A 46 -1.69 5.66 -21.70
CA SER A 46 -0.81 6.67 -21.11
C SER A 46 -0.53 6.38 -19.63
N ALA A 47 0.59 6.89 -19.11
CA ALA A 47 0.92 6.78 -17.68
C ALA A 47 -0.21 7.30 -16.78
N SER A 48 -0.85 8.41 -17.17
CA SER A 48 -1.98 8.99 -16.45
C SER A 48 -3.21 8.08 -16.46
N GLN A 49 -3.58 7.50 -17.60
CA GLN A 49 -4.70 6.56 -17.68
C GLN A 49 -4.45 5.33 -16.81
N PHE A 50 -3.26 4.75 -16.88
CA PHE A 50 -2.90 3.59 -16.06
C PHE A 50 -2.88 3.94 -14.56
N TYR A 51 -2.37 5.10 -14.20
CA TYR A 51 -2.39 5.61 -12.83
C TYR A 51 -3.82 5.72 -12.29
N TRP A 52 -4.74 6.35 -13.02
CA TRP A 52 -6.12 6.52 -12.55
C TRP A 52 -6.87 5.20 -12.43
N VAL A 53 -6.69 4.29 -13.40
CA VAL A 53 -7.28 2.94 -13.33
C VAL A 53 -6.73 2.18 -12.14
N SER A 54 -5.42 2.17 -11.94
CA SER A 54 -4.79 1.48 -10.80
C SER A 54 -5.22 2.11 -9.46
N HIS A 55 -5.33 3.44 -9.38
CA HIS A 55 -5.85 4.15 -8.22
C HIS A 55 -7.26 3.70 -7.87
N VAL A 56 -8.18 3.71 -8.82
CA VAL A 56 -9.57 3.28 -8.59
C VAL A 56 -9.61 1.82 -8.12
N ILE A 57 -8.85 0.93 -8.78
CA ILE A 57 -8.78 -0.49 -8.40
C ILE A 57 -8.28 -0.63 -6.97
N TRP A 58 -7.16 -0.02 -6.60
CA TRP A 58 -6.59 -0.12 -5.27
C TRP A 58 -7.48 0.50 -4.21
N TRP A 59 -8.01 1.69 -4.46
CA TRP A 59 -8.85 2.42 -3.50
C TRP A 59 -10.18 1.71 -3.24
N VAL A 60 -10.74 0.99 -4.21
CA VAL A 60 -11.95 0.19 -4.00
C VAL A 60 -11.60 -1.16 -3.37
N SER A 61 -10.53 -1.80 -3.82
CA SER A 61 -10.18 -3.16 -3.40
C SER A 61 -9.69 -3.22 -1.95
N LEU A 62 -8.89 -2.26 -1.49
CA LEU A 62 -8.27 -2.31 -0.16
C LEU A 62 -9.28 -2.32 1.00
N PRO A 63 -10.32 -1.47 1.03
CA PRO A 63 -11.37 -1.57 2.05
C PRO A 63 -12.17 -2.87 1.97
N ILE A 64 -12.49 -3.34 0.76
CA ILE A 64 -13.22 -4.59 0.57
C ILE A 64 -12.41 -5.75 1.14
N LEU A 65 -11.12 -5.81 0.81
CA LEU A 65 -10.18 -6.78 1.34
C LEU A 65 -10.10 -6.70 2.87
N PHE A 66 -10.00 -5.50 3.43
CA PHE A 66 -10.01 -5.30 4.88
C PHE A 66 -11.26 -5.89 5.52
N ILE A 67 -12.46 -5.57 5.01
CA ILE A 67 -13.74 -6.09 5.53
C ILE A 67 -13.84 -7.61 5.38
N ALA A 68 -13.45 -8.15 4.23
CA ALA A 68 -13.49 -9.58 3.95
C ALA A 68 -12.59 -10.37 4.90
N VAL A 69 -11.38 -9.88 5.14
CA VAL A 69 -10.38 -10.47 6.04
C VAL A 69 -10.85 -10.48 7.51
N LEU A 70 -11.66 -9.49 7.93
CA LEU A 70 -12.27 -9.49 9.27
C LEU A 70 -13.26 -10.64 9.48
N LYS A 71 -13.95 -11.06 8.42
CA LYS A 71 -15.03 -12.05 8.47
C LYS A 71 -14.56 -13.46 8.10
N ILE A 72 -13.62 -13.60 7.17
CA ILE A 72 -13.28 -14.88 6.55
C ILE A 72 -11.86 -15.31 6.92
N LYS A 73 -11.75 -16.34 7.77
CA LYS A 73 -10.45 -16.82 8.30
C LYS A 73 -9.46 -17.30 7.22
N LYS A 74 -9.96 -17.85 6.10
CA LYS A 74 -9.16 -18.41 4.99
C LYS A 74 -8.47 -17.34 4.13
N LEU A 75 -8.88 -16.08 4.26
CA LEU A 75 -8.31 -14.96 3.51
C LEU A 75 -7.03 -14.40 4.14
N PHE A 76 -6.34 -15.17 4.98
CA PHE A 76 -5.11 -14.72 5.63
C PHE A 76 -4.02 -14.35 4.61
N TRP A 77 -3.95 -15.04 3.47
CA TRP A 77 -3.01 -14.73 2.38
C TRP A 77 -3.24 -13.31 1.81
N LEU A 78 -4.47 -12.79 1.83
CA LEU A 78 -4.74 -11.41 1.42
C LEU A 78 -4.11 -10.37 2.37
N MET A 79 -3.86 -10.73 3.63
CA MET A 79 -3.10 -9.89 4.54
C MET A 79 -1.61 -9.86 4.19
N VAL A 80 -1.08 -10.96 3.66
CA VAL A 80 0.30 -11.02 3.18
C VAL A 80 0.44 -10.12 1.94
N VAL A 81 -0.50 -10.21 1.00
CA VAL A 81 -0.57 -9.33 -0.17
C VAL A 81 -0.75 -7.87 0.24
N PHE A 82 -1.65 -7.57 1.18
CA PHE A 82 -1.77 -6.21 1.71
C PHE A 82 -0.45 -5.72 2.33
N GLY A 83 0.24 -6.58 3.08
CA GLY A 83 1.52 -6.26 3.69
C GLY A 83 2.65 -5.96 2.68
N SER A 84 2.54 -6.41 1.42
CA SER A 84 3.54 -6.10 0.40
C SER A 84 3.52 -4.65 -0.04
N VAL A 85 2.36 -3.97 0.09
CA VAL A 85 2.21 -2.53 -0.18
C VAL A 85 3.27 -1.75 0.59
N PHE A 86 3.48 -2.05 1.88
CA PHE A 86 4.48 -1.34 2.69
C PHE A 86 5.91 -1.41 2.15
N PHE A 87 6.28 -2.45 1.41
CA PHE A 87 7.60 -2.53 0.77
C PHE A 87 7.63 -1.78 -0.55
N ILE A 88 6.54 -1.83 -1.31
CA ILE A 88 6.41 -1.11 -2.58
C ILE A 88 6.51 0.39 -2.31
N GLU A 89 5.76 0.92 -1.35
CA GLU A 89 5.68 2.36 -1.06
C GLU A 89 7.02 2.97 -0.56
N ILE A 90 7.96 2.15 -0.10
CA ILE A 90 9.30 2.65 0.28
C ILE A 90 10.04 3.26 -0.92
N HIS A 91 9.70 2.86 -2.14
CA HIS A 91 10.36 3.36 -3.33
C HIS A 91 10.27 4.90 -3.47
N HIS A 92 9.20 5.54 -2.98
CA HIS A 92 9.07 7.00 -3.01
C HIS A 92 10.17 7.69 -2.18
N VAL A 93 10.42 7.16 -0.98
CA VAL A 93 11.47 7.66 -0.08
C VAL A 93 12.83 7.42 -0.71
N VAL A 94 13.05 6.22 -1.25
CA VAL A 94 14.31 5.85 -1.90
C VAL A 94 14.60 6.77 -3.10
N LYS A 95 13.63 6.99 -3.98
CA LYS A 95 13.77 7.88 -5.14
C LYS A 95 14.09 9.31 -4.72
N ALA A 96 13.39 9.86 -3.72
CA ALA A 96 13.66 11.20 -3.21
C ALA A 96 15.07 11.34 -2.61
N LEU A 97 15.54 10.33 -1.87
CA LEU A 97 16.89 10.32 -1.31
C LEU A 97 17.96 10.29 -2.39
N PHE A 98 17.77 9.50 -3.46
CA PHE A 98 18.73 9.44 -4.57
C PHE A 98 18.71 10.69 -5.45
N SER A 99 17.55 11.30 -5.65
CA SER A 99 17.43 12.52 -6.47
C SER A 99 17.78 13.79 -5.69
N MET A 100 17.86 13.72 -4.35
CA MET A 100 17.99 14.88 -3.45
C MET A 100 16.92 15.95 -3.70
N THR A 101 15.77 15.52 -4.22
CA THR A 101 14.62 16.36 -4.55
C THR A 101 13.34 15.71 -4.06
N TYR A 102 12.28 16.51 -3.93
CA TYR A 102 10.97 15.97 -3.59
C TYR A 102 10.48 14.99 -4.67
N TYR A 103 10.07 13.80 -4.25
CA TYR A 103 9.39 12.82 -5.09
C TYR A 103 7.92 12.71 -4.66
N PRO A 104 6.95 12.77 -5.60
CA PRO A 104 5.53 12.64 -5.29
C PRO A 104 5.23 11.44 -4.37
N GLY A 105 4.53 11.66 -3.26
CA GLY A 105 4.21 10.61 -2.27
C GLY A 105 5.27 10.41 -1.17
N MET A 106 6.43 11.08 -1.22
CA MET A 106 7.52 10.89 -0.26
C MET A 106 7.12 11.19 1.19
N ILE A 107 6.36 12.26 1.45
CA ILE A 107 6.10 12.74 2.82
C ILE A 107 5.33 11.69 3.61
N THR A 108 4.25 11.18 3.03
CA THR A 108 3.46 10.11 3.63
C THR A 108 4.18 8.77 3.59
N ALA A 109 5.02 8.52 2.57
CA ALA A 109 5.73 7.25 2.44
C ALA A 109 6.73 6.96 3.55
N ILE A 110 7.27 7.99 4.22
CA ILE A 110 8.14 7.86 5.41
C ILE A 110 7.48 7.06 6.54
N ILE A 111 6.14 7.06 6.60
CA ILE A 111 5.39 6.38 7.67
C ILE A 111 5.31 4.86 7.42
N TYR A 112 5.39 4.40 6.17
CA TYR A 112 5.18 2.99 5.82
C TYR A 112 6.18 2.01 6.44
N PRO A 113 7.50 2.28 6.54
CA PRO A 113 8.42 1.39 7.26
C PRO A 113 7.97 1.07 8.68
N PHE A 114 7.48 2.07 9.42
CA PHE A 114 7.04 1.91 10.80
C PHE A 114 5.75 1.07 10.89
N ILE A 115 4.74 1.42 10.09
CA ILE A 115 3.48 0.68 10.04
C ILE A 115 3.74 -0.76 9.57
N GLY A 116 4.53 -0.92 8.52
CA GLY A 116 4.89 -2.21 7.94
C GLY A 116 5.59 -3.11 8.95
N PHE A 117 6.58 -2.60 9.69
CA PHE A 117 7.24 -3.36 10.76
C PHE A 117 6.23 -3.88 11.80
N PHE A 118 5.37 -3.00 12.33
CA PHE A 118 4.39 -3.40 13.33
C PHE A 118 3.33 -4.35 12.77
N TYR A 119 2.90 -4.14 11.53
CA TYR A 119 1.96 -4.98 10.81
C TYR A 119 2.50 -6.40 10.63
N TRP A 120 3.69 -6.54 10.04
CA TRP A 120 4.29 -7.84 9.75
C TRP A 120 4.60 -8.62 11.02
N ARG A 121 5.13 -7.94 12.05
CA ARG A 121 5.34 -8.56 13.37
C ARG A 121 4.05 -9.15 13.94
N GLU A 122 2.98 -8.38 13.91
CA GLU A 122 1.69 -8.81 14.45
C GLU A 122 1.01 -9.88 13.57
N LEU A 123 1.17 -9.80 12.24
CA LEU A 123 0.69 -10.78 11.28
C LEU A 123 1.34 -12.15 11.51
N ILE A 124 2.67 -12.19 11.64
CA ILE A 124 3.44 -13.41 11.92
C ILE A 124 3.05 -14.00 13.28
N ASN A 125 2.90 -13.16 14.31
CA ASN A 125 2.45 -13.60 15.62
C ASN A 125 1.05 -14.23 15.59
N ASN A 126 0.12 -13.62 14.83
CA ASN A 126 -1.20 -14.18 14.62
C ASN A 126 -1.15 -15.52 13.88
N PHE A 127 -0.25 -15.67 12.89
CA PHE A 127 -0.08 -16.92 12.15
C PHE A 127 0.41 -18.05 13.05
N LYS A 128 1.45 -17.80 13.85
CA LYS A 128 1.99 -18.78 14.81
C LYS A 128 0.92 -19.28 15.78
N LYS A 129 0.12 -18.36 16.33
CA LYS A 129 -0.99 -18.68 17.25
C LYS A 129 -2.15 -19.45 16.62
N ARG A 130 -2.26 -19.52 15.29
CA ARG A 130 -3.31 -20.29 14.60
C ARG A 130 -2.89 -21.72 14.26
N LYS A 131 -1.58 -22.01 14.28
CA LYS A 131 -1.02 -23.34 14.00
C LYS A 131 -0.92 -24.22 15.24
N ILE A 132 -1.07 -23.62 16.43
CA ILE A 132 -1.27 -24.27 17.72
C ILE A 132 -2.78 -24.33 17.94
#